data_AF-A0A5C7WMZ6-F1
#
_entry.id   AF-A0A5C7WMZ6-F1
#
_cell.length_a   1.000
_cell.length_b   1.000
_cell.length_c   1.000
_cell.angle_alpha   90.00
_cell.angle_beta   90.00
_cell.angle_gamma   90.00
#
_symmetry.space_group_name_H-M   'P 1'
#
loop_
_entity.id
_entity.type
_entity.pdbx_description
1 polymer ?
#
loop_
_entity_poly.entity_id
_entity_poly.type
_entity_poly.pdbx_seq_one_letter_code
_entity_poly.pdbx_strand_id
1 'polypeptide(L)'
;MVNFDWRERPFITVAEMDDYIALDSDTAQRYGKVIKAAEISNRDYKYRYQKLRKTNNMKPPPSSHIHIMLGFIVVRNLGTDQQYETWIPELVFEDLYQRGPHT
;
A
#
# COMPACT_ATOMS: atom_id res chain seq x y z
N MET A 1 -4.40 25.97 -20.39
CA MET A 1 -4.95 24.60 -20.38
C MET A 1 -3.84 23.67 -19.95
N VAL A 2 -4.01 22.95 -18.84
CA VAL A 2 -3.02 21.95 -18.41
C VAL A 2 -3.14 20.77 -19.37
N ASN A 3 -2.05 20.45 -20.06
CA ASN A 3 -1.99 19.32 -20.97
C ASN A 3 -2.02 18.05 -20.10
N PHE A 4 -3.20 17.44 -19.96
CA PHE A 4 -3.39 16.25 -19.14
C PHE A 4 -2.82 15.04 -19.89
N ASP A 5 -1.56 14.72 -19.65
CA ASP A 5 -1.02 13.44 -20.11
C ASP A 5 -1.53 12.33 -19.18
N TRP A 6 -2.50 11.56 -19.68
CA TRP A 6 -3.05 10.40 -19.00
C TRP A 6 -1.97 9.35 -18.63
N ARG A 7 -0.77 9.42 -19.24
CA ARG A 7 0.37 8.54 -18.96
C ARG A 7 1.15 8.93 -17.70
N GLU A 8 0.96 10.14 -17.20
CA GLU A 8 1.66 10.70 -16.03
C GLU A 8 0.73 10.90 -14.84
N ARG A 9 -0.22 9.98 -14.63
CA ARG A 9 -1.10 10.04 -13.46
C ARG A 9 -0.22 9.91 -12.20
N PRO A 10 -0.20 10.93 -11.31
CA PRO A 10 0.65 10.89 -10.14
C PRO A 10 0.22 9.73 -9.25
N PHE A 11 1.21 9.03 -8.70
CA PHE A 11 0.95 7.99 -7.72
C PHE A 11 0.61 8.62 -6.37
N ILE A 12 -0.31 8.01 -5.63
CA ILE A 12 -0.57 8.40 -4.25
C ILE A 12 0.72 8.33 -3.43
N THR A 13 1.02 9.40 -2.72
CA THR A 13 2.16 9.52 -1.82
C THR A 13 1.81 8.97 -0.45
N VAL A 14 2.82 8.65 0.36
CA VAL A 14 2.61 8.16 1.74
C VAL A 14 1.88 9.19 2.61
N ALA A 15 2.06 10.49 2.33
CA ALA A 15 1.40 11.57 3.05
C ALA A 15 -0.10 11.66 2.75
N GLU A 16 -0.53 11.20 1.57
CA GLU A 16 -1.94 11.18 1.15
C GLU A 16 -2.67 9.91 1.60
N MET A 17 -1.96 8.93 2.17
CA MET A 17 -2.55 7.68 2.66
C MET A 17 -3.15 7.86 4.06
N ASP A 18 -4.20 7.10 4.32
CA ASP A 18 -4.86 7.01 5.62
C ASP A 18 -4.02 6.20 6.62
N ASP A 19 -4.14 6.52 7.90
CA ASP A 19 -3.55 5.73 8.99
C ASP A 19 -4.44 4.54 9.35
N TYR A 20 -3.80 3.39 9.54
CA TYR A 20 -4.45 2.17 10.01
C TYR A 20 -3.67 1.58 11.19
N ILE A 21 -4.40 0.90 12.07
CA ILE A 21 -3.87 0.30 13.29
C ILE A 21 -4.02 -1.22 13.21
N ALA A 22 -2.96 -1.95 13.55
CA ALA A 22 -2.99 -3.41 13.65
C ALA A 22 -4.00 -3.89 14.70
N LEU A 23 -4.78 -4.92 14.36
CA LEU A 23 -5.83 -5.48 15.22
C LEU A 23 -5.29 -6.35 16.36
N ASP A 24 -4.15 -7.00 16.15
CA ASP A 24 -3.54 -7.91 17.12
C ASP A 24 -2.05 -7.60 17.34
N SER A 25 -1.51 -8.15 18.43
CA SER A 25 -0.12 -7.92 18.84
C SER A 25 0.92 -8.57 17.91
N ASP A 26 0.60 -9.70 17.27
CA ASP A 26 1.53 -10.37 16.35
C ASP A 26 1.69 -9.53 15.07
N THR A 27 0.58 -9.08 14.48
CA THR A 27 0.56 -8.15 13.36
C THR A 27 1.30 -6.85 13.69
N ALA A 28 1.01 -6.26 14.86
CA ALA A 28 1.66 -5.04 15.31
C ALA A 28 3.19 -5.20 15.46
N GLN A 29 3.64 -6.33 16.01
CA GLN A 29 5.06 -6.62 16.21
C GLN A 29 5.78 -6.87 14.89
N ARG A 30 5.15 -7.58 13.94
CA ARG A 30 5.78 -7.95 12.67
C ARG A 30 5.83 -6.82 11.64
N TYR A 31 4.80 -5.98 11.63
CA TYR A 31 4.55 -5.04 10.53
C TYR A 31 4.43 -3.58 10.97
N GLY A 32 4.58 -3.31 12.26
CA GLY A 32 4.34 -2.01 12.86
C GLY A 32 2.89 -1.86 13.33
N LYS A 33 2.71 -1.22 14.48
CA LYS A 33 1.39 -0.98 15.08
C LYS A 33 0.54 -0.03 14.24
N VAL A 34 1.16 1.00 13.67
CA VAL A 34 0.53 1.99 12.80
C VAL A 34 1.18 1.90 11.43
N ILE A 35 0.34 1.88 10.41
CA ILE A 35 0.74 1.78 9.00
C ILE A 35 -0.02 2.84 8.18
N LYS A 36 0.49 3.14 6.98
CA LYS A 36 -0.21 3.94 5.99
C LYS A 36 -0.81 3.04 4.92
N ALA A 37 -2.06 3.27 4.51
CA ALA A 37 -2.66 2.51 3.43
C ALA A 37 -3.63 3.33 2.58
N ALA A 38 -3.84 2.88 1.35
CA ALA A 38 -4.87 3.39 0.45
C ALA A 38 -5.38 2.30 -0.49
N GLU A 39 -6.64 2.39 -0.86
CA GLU A 39 -7.29 1.45 -1.78
C GLU A 39 -6.66 1.52 -3.18
N ILE A 40 -6.33 0.35 -3.73
CA ILE A 40 -5.78 0.23 -5.08
C ILE A 40 -5.98 -1.20 -5.61
N SER A 41 -6.14 -1.32 -6.93
CA SER A 41 -6.14 -2.64 -7.55
C SER A 41 -4.74 -3.26 -7.61
N ASN A 42 -4.65 -4.59 -7.64
CA ASN A 42 -3.38 -5.29 -7.88
C ASN A 42 -2.71 -4.88 -9.21
N ARG A 43 -3.50 -4.49 -10.21
CA ARG A 43 -3.03 -4.03 -11.53
C ARG A 43 -2.35 -2.65 -11.42
N ASP A 44 -2.98 -1.72 -10.72
CA ASP A 44 -2.42 -0.38 -10.51
C ASP A 44 -1.19 -0.44 -9.60
N TYR A 45 -1.21 -1.30 -8.57
CA TYR A 45 -0.02 -1.58 -7.76
C TYR A 45 1.12 -2.16 -8.61
N LYS A 46 0.84 -3.09 -9.54
CA LYS A 46 1.86 -3.60 -10.48
C LYS A 46 2.46 -2.48 -11.33
N TYR A 47 1.63 -1.56 -11.83
CA TYR A 47 2.11 -0.40 -12.58
C TYR A 47 3.01 0.49 -11.71
N ARG A 48 2.60 0.80 -10.47
CA ARG A 48 3.43 1.50 -9.49
C ARG A 48 4.76 0.79 -9.24
N TYR A 49 4.73 -0.52 -8.99
CA TYR A 49 5.92 -1.34 -8.75
C TYR A 49 6.89 -1.27 -9.94
N GLN A 50 6.41 -1.34 -11.18
CA GLN A 50 7.27 -1.23 -12.36
C GLN A 50 8.00 0.11 -12.45
N LYS A 51 7.37 1.20 -11.99
CA LYS A 51 7.93 2.55 -12.02
C LYS A 51 8.84 2.84 -10.82
N LEU A 52 8.44 2.44 -9.62
CA LEU A 52 9.05 2.90 -8.36
C LEU A 52 9.92 1.86 -7.64
N ARG A 53 9.94 0.58 -8.04
CA ARG A 53 10.74 -0.45 -7.33
C ARG A 53 12.24 -0.20 -7.26
N LYS A 54 12.78 0.70 -8.11
CA LYS A 54 14.20 1.07 -8.10
C LYS A 54 14.51 2.15 -7.07
N THR A 55 13.53 2.94 -6.68
CA THR A 55 13.67 4.07 -5.75
C THR A 55 13.05 3.77 -4.39
N ASN A 56 12.00 2.94 -4.35
CA ASN A 56 11.26 2.59 -3.15
C ASN A 56 11.52 1.12 -2.78
N ASN A 57 11.58 0.85 -1.48
CA ASN A 57 11.61 -0.53 -0.97
C ASN A 57 10.20 -1.14 -1.11
N MET A 58 10.01 -2.00 -2.12
CA MET A 58 8.69 -2.55 -2.46
C MET A 58 8.74 -4.08 -2.56
N LYS A 59 7.66 -4.74 -2.12
CA LYS A 59 7.43 -6.16 -2.41
C LYS A 59 6.79 -6.34 -3.78
N PRO A 60 7.15 -7.39 -4.54
CA PRO A 60 6.55 -7.63 -5.85
C PRO A 60 5.05 -7.88 -5.74
N PRO A 61 4.26 -7.53 -6.78
CA PRO A 61 2.85 -7.89 -6.83
C PRO A 61 2.67 -9.41 -6.86
N PRO A 62 1.48 -9.93 -6.48
CA PRO A 62 1.15 -11.33 -6.65
C PRO A 62 1.32 -11.77 -8.12
N SER A 63 1.77 -13.01 -8.32
CA SER A 63 2.10 -13.57 -9.65
C SER A 63 0.89 -13.90 -10.52
N SER A 64 -0.33 -13.95 -9.94
CA SER A 64 -1.55 -14.24 -10.69
C SER A 64 -2.00 -13.01 -11.48
N HIS A 65 -2.04 -13.17 -12.81
CA HIS A 65 -2.39 -12.12 -13.77
C HIS A 65 -3.85 -12.19 -14.25
N ILE A 66 -4.60 -13.18 -13.80
CA ILE A 66 -5.87 -13.54 -14.43
C ILE A 66 -7.02 -12.64 -13.95
N HIS A 67 -6.97 -12.15 -12.71
CA HIS A 67 -8.03 -11.32 -12.12
C HIS A 67 -7.50 -10.01 -11.57
N ILE A 68 -8.19 -8.91 -11.91
CA ILE A 68 -8.03 -7.63 -11.23
C ILE A 68 -8.71 -7.76 -9.87
N MET A 69 -7.95 -7.56 -8.80
CA MET A 69 -8.42 -7.67 -7.42
C MET A 69 -8.29 -6.32 -6.73
N LEU A 70 -9.30 -5.96 -5.93
CA LEU A 70 -9.23 -4.81 -5.02
C LEU A 70 -8.47 -5.18 -3.74
N GLY A 71 -7.92 -4.17 -3.12
CA GLY A 71 -7.09 -4.28 -1.94
C GLY A 71 -6.44 -2.95 -1.62
N PHE A 72 -5.33 -3.01 -0.89
CA PHE A 72 -4.65 -1.84 -0.38
C PHE A 72 -3.19 -1.86 -0.75
N ILE A 73 -2.66 -0.71 -1.17
CA ILE A 73 -1.23 -0.44 -1.02
C ILE A 73 -0.99 -0.09 0.43
N VAL A 74 0.04 -0.68 1.02
CA VAL A 74 0.35 -0.57 2.43
C VAL A 74 1.82 -0.25 2.62
N VAL A 75 2.11 0.73 3.49
CA VAL A 75 3.46 1.05 3.97
C VAL A 75 3.58 0.55 5.40
N ARG A 76 4.40 -0.50 5.58
CA ARG A 76 4.65 -1.16 6.88
C ARG A 76 5.95 -0.68 7.50
N ASN A 77 6.09 -0.89 8.81
CA ASN A 77 7.25 -0.46 9.60
C ASN A 77 7.57 1.03 9.36
N LEU A 78 6.53 1.87 9.42
CA LEU A 78 6.59 3.28 9.06
C LEU A 78 7.66 4.02 9.90
N GLY A 79 8.51 4.78 9.24
CA GLY A 79 9.57 5.58 9.87
C GLY A 79 10.81 4.80 10.31
N THR A 80 10.89 3.48 10.05
CA THR A 80 12.07 2.67 10.41
C THR A 80 12.93 2.35 9.18
N ASP A 81 14.14 1.84 9.42
CA ASP A 81 15.04 1.30 8.39
C ASP A 81 14.46 0.08 7.66
N GLN A 82 13.44 -0.56 8.25
CA GLN A 82 12.71 -1.69 7.68
C GLN A 82 11.41 -1.27 6.99
N GLN A 83 11.19 0.03 6.73
CA GLN A 83 10.01 0.50 6.02
C GLN A 83 9.92 -0.09 4.61
N TYR A 84 8.75 -0.61 4.23
CA TYR A 84 8.51 -1.11 2.88
C TYR A 84 7.07 -0.95 2.43
N GLU A 85 6.88 -0.90 1.12
CA GLU A 85 5.56 -0.91 0.47
C GLU A 85 5.19 -2.33 0.02
N THR A 86 3.93 -2.70 0.16
CA THR A 86 3.37 -3.95 -0.37
C THR A 86 1.91 -3.75 -0.78
N TRP A 87 1.35 -4.72 -1.49
CA TRP A 87 -0.09 -4.81 -1.73
C TRP A 87 -0.70 -5.96 -0.94
N ILE A 88 -1.88 -5.74 -0.38
CA ILE A 88 -2.63 -6.73 0.40
C ILE A 88 -4.06 -6.80 -0.14
N PRO A 89 -4.61 -8.00 -0.42
CA PRO A 89 -6.03 -8.16 -0.77
C PRO A 89 -6.94 -7.59 0.32
N GLU A 90 -8.06 -7.00 -0.06
CA GLU A 90 -9.03 -6.39 0.87
C GLU A 90 -9.40 -7.30 2.05
N LEU A 91 -9.84 -8.53 1.78
CA LEU A 91 -10.19 -9.51 2.82
C LEU A 91 -9.07 -9.75 3.83
N VAL A 92 -7.82 -9.85 3.35
CA VAL A 92 -6.66 -10.07 4.23
C VAL A 92 -6.31 -8.78 4.98
N PHE A 93 -6.53 -7.62 4.36
CA PHE A 93 -6.26 -6.34 4.99
C PHE A 93 -7.20 -6.08 6.17
N GLU A 94 -8.50 -6.36 6.00
CA GLU A 94 -9.53 -6.19 7.02
C GLU A 94 -9.32 -7.12 8.23
N ASP A 95 -8.77 -8.32 8.01
CA ASP A 95 -8.40 -9.24 9.09
C ASP A 95 -7.21 -8.73 9.94
N LEU A 96 -6.38 -7.84 9.39
CA LEU A 96 -5.13 -7.39 10.01
C LEU A 96 -5.21 -6.00 10.59
N TYR A 97 -6.02 -5.12 10.00
CA TYR A 97 -6.00 -3.69 10.28
C TYR A 97 -7.39 -3.08 10.34
N GLN A 98 -7.53 -2.05 11.16
CA GLN A 98 -8.68 -1.16 11.18
C GLN A 98 -8.24 0.28 10.94
N ARG A 99 -9.14 1.10 10.38
CA ARG A 99 -8.87 2.52 10.17
C ARG A 99 -8.58 3.20 11.50
N GLY A 100 -7.46 3.91 11.58
CA GLY A 100 -7.08 4.69 12.75
C GLY A 100 -8.01 5.90 12.92
N PRO A 101 -8.03 6.53 14.12
CA PRO A 101 -8.73 7.79 14.29
C PRO A 101 -8.14 8.84 13.34
N HIS A 102 -9.00 9.57 12.63
CA HIS A 102 -8.58 10.76 11.88
C HIS A 102 -7.98 11.78 12.85
N THR A 103 -6.66 11.88 12.90
CA THR A 103 -5.94 12.98 13.56
C THR A 103 -5.70 14.13 12.62
#